data_AF-A0A7C6B4L8-F1
#
_entry.id   AF-A0A7C6B4L8-F1
#
_cell.length_a   1.000
_cell.length_b   1.000
_cell.length_c   1.000
_cell.angle_alpha   90.00
_cell.angle_beta   90.00
_cell.angle_gamma   90.00
#
_symmetry.space_group_name_H-M   'P 1'
#
loop_
_entity.id
_entity.type
_entity.pdbx_description
1 polymer ?
#
loop_
_entity_poly.entity_id
_entity_poly.type
_entity_poly.pdbx_seq_one_letter_code
_entity_poly.pdbx_strand_id
1 'polypeptide(L)' 'MIIDDKIVKIDEKIREIKMAADEIEKLGGYIEAIKKNLVRLRASIKMLELNVSDIKMVM' A
#
# COMPACT_ATOMS: atom_id res chain seq x y z
N MET A 1 -3.09 -13.63 22.13
CA MET A 1 -2.78 -13.61 20.69
C MET A 1 -3.16 -12.25 20.08
N ILE A 2 -2.51 -11.16 20.52
CA ILE A 2 -2.92 -9.77 20.16
C ILE A 2 -2.12 -9.22 18.96
N ILE A 3 -1.00 -9.87 18.61
CA ILE A 3 -0.11 -9.42 17.53
C ILE A 3 -0.74 -9.66 16.15
N ASP A 4 -1.52 -10.74 16.00
CA ASP A 4 -2.05 -11.18 14.71
C ASP A 4 -3.14 -10.23 14.16
N ASP A 5 -4.11 -9.84 14.99
CA ASP A 5 -5.18 -8.90 14.61
C ASP A 5 -4.67 -7.55 14.12
N LYS A 6 -3.55 -7.06 14.68
CA LYS A 6 -2.96 -5.78 14.28
C LYS A 6 -2.29 -5.90 12.92
N ILE A 7 -1.59 -7.00 12.65
CA ILE A 7 -0.93 -7.25 11.37
C ILE A 7 -1.96 -7.42 10.25
N VAL A 8 -3.06 -8.11 10.53
CA VAL A 8 -4.20 -8.21 9.59
C VAL A 8 -4.76 -6.83 9.26
N LYS A 9 -5.04 -6.00 10.27
CA LYS A 9 -5.55 -4.63 10.05
C LYS A 9 -4.58 -3.74 9.27
N ILE A 10 -3.27 -3.88 9.49
CA ILE A 10 -2.26 -3.13 8.73
C ILE A 10 -2.27 -3.60 7.27
N ASP A 11 -2.33 -4.90 7.01
CA ASP A 11 -2.43 -5.44 5.64
C ASP A 11 -3.68 -4.92 4.91
N GLU A 12 -4.84 -4.89 5.59
CA GLU A 12 -6.07 -4.30 5.07
C GLU A 12 -5.87 -2.81 4.70
N LYS A 13 -5.24 -2.02 5.58
CA LYS A 13 -4.94 -0.61 5.29
C LYS A 13 -3.98 -0.41 4.14
N ILE A 14 -2.98 -1.27 3.98
CA ILE A 14 -2.07 -1.23 2.82
C ILE A 14 -2.85 -1.45 1.52
N ARG A 15 -3.81 -2.40 1.51
CA ARG A 15 -4.67 -2.65 0.34
C ARG A 15 -5.59 -1.47 0.04
N GLU A 16 -6.18 -0.84 1.06
CA GLU A 16 -7.00 0.37 0.89
C GLU A 16 -6.18 1.51 0.25
N ILE A 17 -4.95 1.75 0.71
CA ILE A 17 -4.07 2.80 0.15
C ILE A 17 -3.73 2.49 -1.32
N LYS A 18 -3.51 1.22 -1.66
CA LYS A 18 -3.27 0.79 -3.05
C LYS A 18 -4.46 1.07 -3.95
N MET A 19 -5.68 0.76 -3.50
CA MET A 19 -6.90 1.07 -4.25
C MET A 19 -7.07 2.58 -4.44
N ALA A 20 -6.81 3.38 -3.39
CA ALA A 20 -6.84 4.83 -3.49
C ALA A 20 -5.81 5.38 -4.48
N ALA A 21 -4.59 4.83 -4.51
CA ALA A 21 -3.57 5.21 -5.49
C ALA A 21 -4.01 4.92 -6.94
N ASP A 22 -4.67 3.79 -7.17
CA ASP A 22 -5.20 3.42 -8.48
C ASP A 22 -6.37 4.32 -8.90
N GLU A 23 -7.21 4.75 -7.95
CA GLU A 23 -8.28 5.73 -8.21
C GLU A 23 -7.71 7.11 -8.55
N ILE A 24 -6.69 7.58 -7.83
CA ILE A 24 -5.98 8.82 -8.15
C ILE A 24 -5.36 8.76 -9.56
N GLU A 25 -4.83 7.60 -9.99
CA GLU A 25 -4.31 7.45 -11.35
C GLU A 25 -5.41 7.59 -12.40
N LYS A 26 -6.59 7.00 -12.17
CA LYS A 26 -7.73 7.14 -13.09
C LYS A 26 -8.22 8.58 -13.20
N LEU A 27 -8.26 9.29 -12.09
CA LEU A 27 -8.75 10.67 -12.03
C LEU A 27 -7.73 11.71 -12.50
N GLY A 28 -6.43 11.45 -12.30
CA GLY A 28 -5.39 12.47 -12.44
C GLY A 28 -4.11 12.02 -13.15
N GLY A 29 -4.05 10.78 -13.69
CA GLY A 29 -2.85 10.21 -14.30
C GLY A 29 -2.34 10.95 -15.54
N TYR A 30 -3.16 11.81 -16.15
CA TYR A 30 -2.77 12.70 -17.24
C TYR A 30 -1.95 13.92 -16.76
N ILE A 31 -1.95 14.21 -15.45
CA ILE A 31 -1.14 15.27 -14.86
C ILE A 31 0.23 14.68 -14.50
N GLU A 32 1.29 15.15 -15.15
CA GLU A 32 2.65 14.59 -14.99
C GLU A 32 3.12 14.57 -13.53
N ALA A 33 2.83 15.62 -12.77
CA ALA A 33 3.16 15.69 -11.35
C ALA A 33 2.44 14.61 -10.52
N ILE A 34 1.18 14.29 -10.83
CA ILE A 34 0.43 13.21 -10.18
C ILE A 34 1.06 11.87 -10.55
N LYS A 35 1.32 11.62 -11.84
CA LYS A 35 1.95 10.38 -12.31
C LYS A 35 3.30 10.12 -11.62
N LYS A 36 4.16 11.14 -11.50
CA LYS A 36 5.45 11.02 -10.78
C LYS A 36 5.27 10.72 -9.29
N ASN A 37 4.28 11.32 -8.63
CA ASN A 37 3.99 11.05 -7.23
C ASN A 37 3.43 9.63 -7.02
N LEU A 38 2.57 9.16 -7.92
CA LEU A 38 2.01 7.81 -7.88
C LEU A 38 3.08 6.73 -8.00
N VAL A 39 4.11 6.94 -8.83
CA VAL A 39 5.26 6.02 -8.91
C VAL A 39 5.95 5.86 -7.54
N ARG A 40 6.23 6.97 -6.85
CA ARG A 40 6.85 6.93 -5.51
C ARG A 40 5.92 6.30 -4.48
N LEU A 41 4.65 6.68 -4.48
CA LEU A 41 3.65 6.12 -3.56
C LEU A 41 3.54 4.61 -3.71
N ARG A 42 3.47 4.09 -4.95
CA ARG A 42 3.42 2.64 -5.22
C ARG A 42 4.64 1.90 -4.74
N ALA A 43 5.83 2.49 -4.87
CA ALA A 43 7.06 1.91 -4.32
C ALA A 43 6.99 1.81 -2.78
N SER A 44 6.54 2.87 -2.10
CA SER A 44 6.33 2.85 -0.64
C SER A 44 5.28 1.83 -0.20
N ILE A 45 4.14 1.74 -0.91
CA ILE A 45 3.12 0.72 -0.66
C ILE A 45 3.73 -0.68 -0.79
N LYS A 46 4.51 -0.92 -1.85
CA LYS A 46 5.15 -2.23 -2.05
C LYS A 46 6.11 -2.61 -0.94
N MET A 47 6.87 -1.64 -0.43
CA MET A 47 7.75 -1.87 0.74
C MET A 47 6.94 -2.23 1.98
N LEU A 48 5.81 -1.56 2.23
CA LEU A 48 4.92 -1.91 3.35
C LEU A 48 4.33 -3.32 3.19
N GLU A 49 3.91 -3.71 1.98
CA GLU A 49 3.43 -5.08 1.69
C GLU A 49 4.49 -6.13 2.05
N LEU A 50 5.75 -5.91 1.67
CA LEU A 50 6.86 -6.82 1.97
C LEU A 50 7.11 -6.91 3.47
N ASN A 51 7.25 -5.77 4.16
CA ASN A 51 7.49 -5.71 5.60
C ASN A 51 6.41 -6.44 6.41
N VAL A 52 5.15 -6.36 5.98
CA VAL A 52 4.02 -7.04 6.64
C VAL A 52 3.99 -8.53 6.29
N SER A 53 4.30 -8.89 5.05
CA SER A 53 4.35 -10.30 4.61
C SER A 53 5.45 -11.08 5.34
N ASP A 54 6.62 -10.46 5.53
CA ASP A 54 7.73 -11.07 6.27
C ASP A 54 7.33 -11.43 7.71
N ILE A 55 6.53 -10.59 8.36
CA ILE A 55 6.02 -10.85 9.70
C ILE A 55 5.00 -12.00 9.69
N LYS A 56 4.08 -12.01 8.71
CA LYS A 56 3.07 -13.09 8.56
C LYS A 56 3.68 -14.45 8.28
N MET A 57 4.86 -14.51 7.64
CA MET A 57 5.53 -15.78 7.33
C MET A 57 6.27 -16.39 8.54
N VAL A 58 6.62 -15.58 9.54
CA VAL A 58 7.37 -16.00 10.74
C VAL A 58 6.45 -16.28 11.93
N MET A 59 5.19 -15.84 11.86
CA MET A 59 4.16 -16.07 12.88
C MET A 59 3.38 -17.36 12.66
#